data_AF-M5EFI2-F1
#
_entry.id   AF-M5EFI2-F1
#
_cell.length_a   1.000
_cell.length_b   1.000
_cell.length_c   1.000
_cell.angle_alpha   90.00
_cell.angle_beta   90.00
_cell.angle_gamma   90.00
#
_symmetry.space_group_name_H-M   'P 1'
#
loop_
_entity.id
_entity.type
_entity.pdbx_description
1 polymer ?
#
loop_
_entity_poly.entity_id
_entity_poly.type
_entity_poly.pdbx_seq_one_letter_code
_entity_poly.pdbx_strand_id
1 'polypeptide(L)' 'MAERGLNVDHSTVHRWVVHFSPQLLERFNGRKRAVTGKWHMDET' A
#
# COMPACT_ATOMS: atom_id res chain seq x y z
N MET A 1 -9.62 17.08 -4.71
CA MET A 1 -9.78 16.67 -3.30
C MET A 1 -8.91 17.61 -2.48
N ALA A 2 -9.51 18.48 -1.67
CA ALA A 2 -8.78 19.53 -0.94
C ALA A 2 -8.58 19.09 0.52
N GLU A 3 -7.64 18.18 0.74
CA GLU A 3 -7.36 17.63 2.07
C GLU A 3 -6.51 18.54 2.97
N ARG A 4 -5.99 19.67 2.44
CA ARG A 4 -5.21 20.65 3.24
C ARG A 4 -5.01 22.04 2.62
N GLY A 5 -5.79 22.42 1.61
CA GLY A 5 -5.58 23.65 0.83
C GLY A 5 -4.52 23.56 -0.27
N LEU A 6 -3.86 22.40 -0.40
CA LEU A 6 -3.03 22.07 -1.55
C LEU A 6 -3.94 21.48 -2.64
N ASN A 7 -3.91 22.06 -3.84
CA ASN A 7 -4.61 21.51 -5.00
C ASN A 7 -3.82 20.27 -5.48
N VAL A 8 -4.04 19.15 -4.79
CA VAL A 8 -3.44 17.87 -5.16
C VAL A 8 -4.33 17.24 -6.21
N ASP A 9 -3.86 17.29 -7.46
CA ASP A 9 -4.48 16.57 -8.56
C ASP A 9 -4.47 15.06 -8.30
N HIS A 10 -5.47 14.36 -8.83
CA HIS A 10 -5.57 12.89 -8.70
C HIS A 10 -4.30 12.18 -9.22
N SER A 11 -3.66 12.73 -10.24
CA SER A 11 -2.40 12.21 -10.78
C SER A 11 -1.25 12.32 -9.78
N THR A 12 -1.25 13.34 -8.92
CA THR A 12 -0.22 13.51 -7.88
C THR A 12 -0.35 12.43 -6.81
N VAL A 13 -1.57 12.16 -6.36
CA VAL A 13 -1.84 11.06 -5.42
C VAL A 13 -1.47 9.73 -6.07
N HIS A 14 -1.87 9.50 -7.32
CA HIS A 14 -1.52 8.28 -8.04
C HIS A 14 -0.01 8.07 -8.15
N ARG A 15 0.75 9.13 -8.48
CA ARG A 15 2.22 9.08 -8.53
C ARG A 15 2.84 8.76 -7.17
N TRP A 16 2.30 9.29 -6.08
CA TRP A 16 2.74 8.92 -4.72
C TRP A 16 2.43 7.46 -4.42
N VAL A 17 1.23 6.97 -4.74
CA VAL A 17 0.88 5.56 -4.54
C VAL A 17 1.86 4.67 -5.31
N VAL A 18 2.12 4.95 -6.59
CA VAL A 18 3.07 4.16 -7.40
C VAL A 18 4.48 4.19 -6.82
N HIS A 19 4.95 5.34 -6.35
CA HIS A 19 6.30 5.50 -5.82
C HIS A 19 6.51 4.87 -4.42
N PHE A 20 5.53 5.02 -3.52
CA PHE A 20 5.65 4.59 -2.13
C PHE A 20 5.20 3.14 -1.90
N SER A 21 4.30 2.61 -2.73
CA SER A 21 3.83 1.22 -2.63
C SER A 21 4.97 0.18 -2.59
N PRO A 22 5.99 0.20 -3.47
CA PRO A 22 7.06 -0.80 -3.41
C PRO A 22 7.92 -0.66 -2.13
N GLN A 23 8.15 0.57 -1.66
CA GLN A 23 8.92 0.82 -0.43
C GLN A 23 8.19 0.32 0.82
N LEU A 24 6.86 0.48 0.83
CA LEU A 24 6.00 -0.08 1.86
C LEU A 24 6.02 -1.61 1.79
N LEU A 25 5.85 -2.19 0.59
CA LEU A 25 5.85 -3.63 0.36
C LEU A 25 7.16 -4.29 0.81
N GLU A 26 8.31 -3.71 0.50
CA GLU A 26 9.62 -4.21 0.94
C GLU A 26 9.72 -4.27 2.47
N ARG A 27 9.33 -3.18 3.15
CA ARG A 27 9.29 -3.13 4.62
C ARG A 27 8.29 -4.11 5.22
N PHE A 28 7.13 -4.28 4.57
CA PHE A 28 6.13 -5.26 4.99
C PHE A 28 6.62 -6.67 4.81
N ASN A 29 7.31 -6.99 3.71
CA ASN A 29 7.87 -8.33 3.46
C ASN A 29 8.96 -8.71 4.46
N GLY A 30 9.74 -7.76 4.95
CA GLY A 30 10.72 -8.01 6.01
C GLY A 30 10.11 -8.27 7.40
N ARG A 31 8.90 -7.76 7.66
CA ARG A 31 8.20 -7.91 8.95
C ARG A 31 7.12 -8.99 8.96
N LYS A 32 6.49 -9.24 7.81
CA LYS A 32 5.50 -10.30 7.66
C LYS A 32 6.22 -11.64 7.54
N ARG A 33 5.68 -12.64 8.24
CA ARG A 33 6.06 -14.03 8.04
C ARG A 33 5.88 -14.37 6.57
N ALA A 34 6.87 -15.03 5.97
CA ALA A 34 6.80 -15.46 4.57
C ALA A 34 5.44 -16.16 4.35
N VAL A 35 4.68 -15.66 3.38
CA VAL A 35 3.41 -16.25 2.97
C VAL A 35 3.74 -17.50 2.17
N THR A 36 4.27 -18.52 2.84
CA THR A 36 4.51 -19.83 2.28
C THR A 36 3.79 -20.85 3.15
N GLY A 37 2.76 -21.47 2.57
CA GLY A 37 1.94 -22.47 3.24
C GLY A 37 0.58 -21.97 3.69
N LYS A 38 -0.41 -22.11 2.80
CA LYS A 38 -1.86 -22.14 3.07
C LYS A 38 -2.44 -20.91 3.78
N TRP A 39 -3.09 -20.05 3.00
CA TRP A 39 -4.13 -19.18 3.55
C TRP A 39 -5.34 -20.03 3.91
N HIS A 40 -5.68 -20.09 5.20
CA HIS A 40 -7.01 -20.51 5.62
C HIS A 40 -7.89 -19.26 5.58
N MET A 41 -8.75 -19.19 4.56
CA MET A 41 -9.85 -18.24 4.54
C MET A 41 -10.95 -18.87 5.39
N ASP A 42 -11.08 -18.41 6.64
CA ASP A 42 -12.19 -18.81 7.50
C ASP A 42 -13.41 -18.00 7.04
N GLU A 43 -14.29 -18.64 6.28
CA GLU A 43 -15.59 -18.08 5.91
C GLU A 43 -16.55 -18.38 7.07
N THR A 44 -16.91 -17.34 7.82
CA THR A 44 -18.12 -17.29 8.67
C THR A 44 -18.84 -15.98 8.39
#